data_AF-A0A7X0GBA0-F1
#
_entry.id   AF-A0A7X0GBA0-F1
#
_cell.length_a   1.000
_cell.length_b   1.000
_cell.length_c   1.000
_cell.angle_alpha   90.00
_cell.angle_beta   90.00
_cell.angle_gamma   90.00
#
_symmetry.space_group_name_H-M   'P 1'
#
loop_
_entity.id
_entity.type
_entity.pdbx_description
1 polymer ?
#
loop_
_entity_poly.entity_id
_entity_poly.type
_entity_poly.pdbx_seq_one_letter_code
_entity_poly.pdbx_strand_id
1 'polypeptide(L)'
;MTSNAGGQQSDSSGVAAPRSTSSLWLRLLFLSSAAAVAALAATSVVAAVMNGGVGVLSAAFGGVLVMAFFAISLLIGHFVGRDNPSGAVGLLVASYFVKVVGFAVVLFVLGAPAWLHGRWFVIGAVVAVVSWQAAEIYGFSKARLQIYNDRAAGKGGDDVHS
;
A
#
# COMPACT_ATOMS: atom_id res chain seq x y z
N MET A 1 -11.45 54.13 -30.00
CA MET A 1 -10.27 53.30 -29.65
C MET A 1 -9.79 53.73 -28.27
N THR A 2 -9.37 52.75 -27.47
CA THR A 2 -8.84 52.81 -26.09
C THR A 2 -9.89 52.99 -24.99
N SER A 3 -9.83 52.32 -23.84
CA SER A 3 -9.36 50.98 -23.46
C SER A 3 -9.95 50.76 -22.07
N ASN A 4 -10.74 49.70 -21.86
CA ASN A 4 -11.34 49.39 -20.57
C ASN A 4 -10.23 48.82 -19.65
N ALA A 5 -9.73 49.62 -18.71
CA ALA A 5 -8.72 49.18 -17.74
C ALA A 5 -9.40 48.38 -16.62
N GLY A 6 -9.72 47.12 -16.93
CA GLY A 6 -10.03 46.11 -15.93
C GLY A 6 -8.80 45.83 -15.08
N GLY A 7 -8.80 46.30 -13.84
CA GLY A 7 -7.87 45.88 -12.82
C GLY A 7 -8.17 44.44 -12.42
N GLN A 8 -7.70 43.48 -13.22
CA GLN A 8 -7.74 42.08 -12.85
C GLN A 8 -6.68 41.85 -11.77
N GLN A 9 -7.13 41.86 -10.53
CA GLN A 9 -6.37 41.37 -9.38
C GLN A 9 -5.89 39.97 -9.74
N SER A 10 -4.58 39.83 -9.86
CA SER A 10 -3.91 38.55 -9.98
C SER A 10 -4.07 37.89 -8.62
N ASP A 11 -5.13 37.08 -8.46
CA ASP A 11 -5.19 36.09 -7.41
C ASP A 11 -4.01 35.14 -7.63
N SER A 12 -2.90 35.45 -6.96
CA SER A 12 -1.84 34.51 -6.66
C SER A 12 -2.41 33.45 -5.74
N SER A 13 -3.23 32.57 -6.33
CA SER A 13 -3.65 31.31 -5.77
C SER A 13 -2.37 30.52 -5.56
N GLY A 14 -1.83 30.60 -4.34
CA GLY A 14 -0.73 29.77 -3.89
C GLY A 14 -1.09 28.34 -4.25
N VAL A 15 -0.34 27.76 -5.18
CA VAL A 15 -0.46 26.35 -5.55
C VAL A 15 -0.08 25.57 -4.31
N ALA A 16 -1.07 25.30 -3.47
CA ALA A 16 -0.95 24.44 -2.32
C ALA A 16 -0.49 23.08 -2.86
N ALA A 17 0.79 22.78 -2.62
CA ALA A 17 1.38 21.49 -2.96
C ALA A 17 0.43 20.37 -2.48
N PRO A 18 0.12 19.37 -3.34
CA PRO A 18 -0.96 18.44 -3.09
C PRO A 18 -0.67 17.59 -1.86
N ARG A 19 -1.35 17.90 -0.75
CA ARG A 19 -1.38 17.12 0.50
C ARG A 19 -2.07 15.73 0.34
N SER A 20 -2.54 15.43 -0.88
CA SER A 20 -3.38 14.26 -1.22
C SER A 20 -2.59 12.97 -1.46
N THR A 21 -1.39 13.04 -2.03
CA THR A 21 -0.64 11.82 -2.40
C THR A 21 -0.04 11.12 -1.19
N SER A 22 0.52 11.88 -0.24
CA SER A 22 1.12 11.32 0.98
C SER A 22 0.08 10.66 1.89
N SER A 23 -1.12 11.22 1.98
CA SER A 23 -2.21 10.63 2.79
C SER A 23 -2.75 9.33 2.17
N LEU A 24 -2.71 9.20 0.84
CA LEU A 24 -3.16 7.99 0.15
C LEU A 24 -2.27 6.78 0.49
N TRP A 25 -0.95 6.90 0.37
CA TRP A 25 -0.01 5.80 0.64
C TRP A 25 -0.08 5.32 2.10
N LEU A 26 -0.14 6.25 3.07
CA LEU A 26 -0.28 5.91 4.49
C LEU A 26 -1.62 5.23 4.79
N ARG A 27 -2.71 5.69 4.16
CA ARG A 27 -4.03 5.09 4.31
C ARG A 27 -4.08 3.67 3.71
N LEU A 28 -3.38 3.46 2.59
CA LEU A 28 -3.23 2.14 1.97
C LEU A 28 -2.43 1.20 2.87
N LEU A 29 -1.30 1.68 3.40
CA LEU A 29 -0.48 0.93 4.34
C LEU A 29 -1.29 0.51 5.56
N PHE A 30 -2.06 1.42 6.16
CA PHE A 30 -2.90 1.12 7.32
C PHE A 30 -4.00 0.11 6.99
N LEU A 31 -4.71 0.30 5.87
CA LEU A 31 -5.78 -0.60 5.46
C LEU A 31 -5.27 -2.02 5.16
N SER A 32 -4.18 -2.13 4.40
CA SER A 32 -3.58 -3.43 4.06
C SER A 32 -2.97 -4.12 5.28
N SER A 33 -2.34 -3.35 6.18
CA SER A 33 -1.81 -3.88 7.43
C SER A 33 -2.93 -4.41 8.33
N ALA A 34 -4.02 -3.67 8.48
CA ALA A 34 -5.16 -4.09 9.29
C ALA A 34 -5.82 -5.36 8.73
N ALA A 35 -6.00 -5.44 7.40
CA ALA A 35 -6.53 -6.63 6.74
C ALA A 35 -5.63 -7.86 6.94
N ALA A 36 -4.31 -7.69 6.79
CA ALA A 36 -3.34 -8.77 7.00
C ALA A 36 -3.30 -9.23 8.46
N VAL A 37 -3.32 -8.30 9.43
CA VAL A 37 -3.38 -8.65 10.86
C VAL A 37 -4.66 -9.41 11.19
N ALA A 38 -5.81 -8.98 10.68
CA ALA A 38 -7.08 -9.67 10.91
C ALA A 38 -7.07 -11.10 10.34
N ALA A 39 -6.56 -11.27 9.12
CA ALA A 39 -6.44 -12.58 8.47
C ALA A 39 -5.42 -13.49 9.19
N LEU A 40 -4.31 -12.93 9.65
CA LEU A 40 -3.31 -13.65 10.45
C LEU A 40 -3.84 -14.03 11.83
N ALA A 41 -4.64 -13.17 12.47
CA ALA A 41 -5.27 -13.49 13.74
C ALA A 41 -6.22 -14.68 13.59
N ALA A 42 -7.06 -14.69 12.55
CA ALA A 42 -7.93 -15.83 12.24
C ALA A 42 -7.12 -17.11 11.97
N THR A 43 -6.05 -17.01 11.17
CA THR A 43 -5.15 -18.13 10.88
C THR A 43 -4.46 -18.65 12.15
N SER A 44 -4.07 -17.75 13.04
CA SER A 44 -3.43 -18.09 14.32
C SER A 44 -4.38 -18.85 15.24
N VAL A 45 -5.67 -18.51 15.26
CA VAL A 45 -6.68 -19.28 16.01
C VAL A 45 -6.75 -20.72 15.49
N VAL A 46 -6.79 -20.92 14.17
CA VAL A 46 -6.79 -22.26 13.57
C VAL A 46 -5.50 -23.02 13.90
N ALA A 47 -4.35 -22.34 13.80
CA ALA A 47 -3.04 -22.93 14.13
C ALA A 47 -2.93 -23.34 15.61
N ALA A 48 -3.51 -22.54 16.52
CA ALA A 48 -3.56 -22.84 17.94
C ALA A 48 -4.33 -24.13 18.24
N VAL A 49 -5.47 -24.34 17.57
CA VAL A 49 -6.30 -25.54 17.76
C VAL A 49 -5.59 -26.79 17.20
N MET A 50 -4.88 -26.68 16.08
CA MET A 50 -4.28 -27.84 15.41
C MET A 50 -2.89 -28.21 15.93
N ASN A 51 -2.04 -27.22 16.21
CA ASN A 51 -0.62 -27.40 16.51
C ASN A 51 -0.16 -26.62 17.76
N GLY A 52 -1.09 -26.04 18.52
CA GLY A 52 -0.79 -25.28 19.72
C GLY A 52 0.02 -24.00 19.45
N GLY A 53 0.76 -23.54 20.47
CA GLY A 53 1.53 -22.31 20.41
C GLY A 53 2.61 -22.28 19.32
N VAL A 54 3.15 -23.45 18.94
CA VAL A 54 4.16 -23.55 17.87
C VAL A 54 3.56 -23.23 16.50
N GLY A 55 2.32 -23.67 16.26
CA GLY A 55 1.57 -23.32 15.05
C GLY A 55 1.31 -21.82 14.95
N VAL A 56 0.87 -21.20 16.06
CA VAL A 56 0.65 -19.75 16.16
C VAL A 56 1.93 -18.99 15.84
N LEU A 57 3.03 -19.33 16.52
CA LEU A 57 4.29 -18.61 16.36
C LEU A 57 4.82 -18.74 14.94
N SER A 58 4.71 -19.93 14.34
CA SER A 58 5.15 -20.17 12.96
C SER A 58 4.31 -19.37 11.95
N ALA A 59 2.99 -19.36 12.10
CA ALA A 59 2.08 -18.62 11.21
C ALA A 59 2.26 -17.10 11.37
N ALA A 60 2.35 -16.60 12.60
CA ALA A 60 2.61 -15.20 12.89
C ALA A 60 3.95 -14.76 12.31
N PHE A 61 5.00 -15.58 12.46
CA PHE A 61 6.33 -15.27 11.95
C PHE A 61 6.35 -15.14 10.43
N GLY A 62 5.78 -16.11 9.70
CA GLY A 62 5.66 -16.03 8.24
C GLY A 62 4.85 -14.83 7.78
N GLY A 63 3.76 -14.53 8.47
CA GLY A 63 2.90 -13.37 8.18
C GLY A 63 3.58 -12.03 8.41
N VAL A 64 4.21 -11.84 9.57
CA VAL A 64 4.93 -10.61 9.93
C VAL A 64 6.10 -10.36 8.97
N LEU A 65 6.82 -11.40 8.59
CA LEU A 65 7.91 -11.30 7.63
C LEU A 65 7.40 -10.73 6.29
N VAL A 66 6.32 -11.30 5.74
CA VAL A 66 5.68 -10.79 4.52
C VAL A 66 5.24 -9.34 4.68
N MET A 67 4.54 -9.03 5.77
CA MET A 67 4.04 -7.69 6.04
C MET A 67 5.17 -6.66 6.08
N ALA A 68 6.31 -6.98 6.69
CA ALA A 68 7.47 -6.10 6.73
C ALA A 68 7.99 -5.77 5.32
N PHE A 69 8.16 -6.79 4.46
CA PHE A 69 8.59 -6.59 3.08
C PHE A 69 7.62 -5.74 2.27
N PHE A 70 6.32 -5.99 2.42
CA PHE A 70 5.29 -5.24 1.69
C PHE A 70 5.16 -3.80 2.20
N ALA A 71 5.24 -3.59 3.51
CA ALA A 71 5.25 -2.27 4.12
C ALA A 71 6.44 -1.42 3.64
N ILE A 72 7.65 -1.98 3.67
CA ILE A 72 8.86 -1.30 3.15
C ILE A 72 8.68 -0.97 1.67
N SER A 73 8.09 -1.86 0.89
CA SER A 73 7.86 -1.63 -0.54
C SER A 73 6.89 -0.48 -0.81
N LEU A 74 5.78 -0.40 -0.05
CA LEU A 74 4.87 0.74 -0.12
C LEU A 74 5.55 2.04 0.32
N LEU A 75 6.40 1.96 1.35
CA LEU A 75 7.14 3.11 1.85
C LEU A 75 8.16 3.64 0.83
N ILE A 76 8.88 2.75 0.14
CA ILE A 76 9.76 3.12 -0.98
C ILE A 76 8.93 3.71 -2.12
N GLY A 77 7.78 3.11 -2.45
CA GLY A 77 6.85 3.65 -3.46
C GLY A 77 6.39 5.07 -3.14
N HIS A 78 6.15 5.37 -1.86
CA HIS A 78 5.84 6.71 -1.38
C HIS A 78 6.97 7.72 -1.65
N PHE A 79 8.23 7.32 -1.44
CA PHE A 79 9.38 8.20 -1.68
C PHE A 79 9.70 8.37 -3.18
N VAL A 80 9.70 7.28 -3.95
CA VAL A 80 10.18 7.28 -5.35
C VAL A 80 9.11 7.74 -6.35
N GLY A 81 7.82 7.61 -6.02
CA GLY A 81 6.71 8.01 -6.90
C GLY A 81 6.68 9.51 -7.26
N ARG A 82 7.49 10.35 -6.61
CA ARG A 82 7.58 11.79 -6.87
C ARG A 82 8.48 12.18 -8.04
N ASP A 83 9.49 11.39 -8.38
CA ASP A 83 10.65 11.95 -9.09
C ASP A 83 10.77 11.59 -10.58
N ASN A 84 10.34 10.42 -11.08
CA ASN A 84 10.54 10.08 -12.52
C ASN A 84 9.55 9.03 -13.11
N PRO A 85 8.53 9.42 -13.90
CA PRO A 85 7.56 8.49 -14.49
C PRO A 85 8.09 7.62 -15.66
N SER A 86 9.20 7.97 -16.32
CA SER A 86 9.77 7.17 -17.43
C SER A 86 10.53 5.91 -16.96
N GLY A 87 10.86 5.81 -15.67
CA GLY A 87 11.53 4.67 -15.05
C GLY A 87 10.60 3.58 -14.50
N ALA A 88 9.30 3.64 -14.77
CA ALA A 88 8.28 2.80 -14.13
C ALA A 88 8.55 1.28 -14.25
N VAL A 89 9.02 0.82 -15.42
CA VAL A 89 9.38 -0.59 -15.62
C VAL A 89 10.61 -0.97 -14.79
N GLY A 90 11.64 -0.11 -14.78
CA GLY A 90 12.86 -0.33 -13.99
C GLY A 90 12.58 -0.37 -12.49
N LEU A 91 11.69 0.49 -12.00
CA LEU A 91 11.31 0.53 -10.59
C LEU A 91 10.50 -0.71 -10.16
N LEU A 92 9.62 -1.21 -11.03
CA LEU A 92 8.89 -2.46 -10.78
C LEU A 92 9.84 -3.66 -10.73
N VAL A 93 10.78 -3.76 -11.68
CA VAL A 93 11.78 -4.83 -11.69
C VAL A 93 12.71 -4.72 -10.47
N ALA A 94 13.18 -3.52 -10.14
CA ALA A 94 14.02 -3.30 -8.97
C ALA A 94 13.31 -3.67 -7.66
N SER A 95 12.05 -3.23 -7.48
CA SER A 95 11.26 -3.57 -6.29
C SER A 95 10.95 -5.07 -6.20
N TYR A 96 10.68 -5.74 -7.32
CA TYR A 96 10.54 -7.19 -7.36
C TYR A 96 11.86 -7.91 -6.99
N PHE A 97 12.99 -7.44 -7.53
CA PHE A 97 14.30 -8.00 -7.23
C PHE A 97 14.64 -7.85 -5.75
N VAL A 98 14.43 -6.67 -5.16
CA VAL A 98 14.61 -6.43 -3.72
C VAL A 98 13.73 -7.35 -2.89
N LYS A 99 12.47 -7.57 -3.29
CA LYS A 99 11.57 -8.51 -2.61
C LYS A 99 12.09 -9.95 -2.67
N VAL A 100 12.42 -10.45 -3.86
CA VAL A 100 12.86 -11.84 -4.04
C VAL A 100 14.19 -12.10 -3.33
N VAL A 101 15.19 -11.25 -3.57
CA VAL A 101 16.52 -11.40 -2.97
C VAL A 101 16.45 -11.17 -1.46
N GLY A 102 15.74 -10.13 -1.02
CA GLY A 102 15.57 -9.87 0.41
C GLY A 102 14.89 -11.02 1.13
N PHE A 103 13.83 -11.60 0.55
CA PHE A 103 13.15 -12.75 1.14
C PHE A 103 14.07 -13.98 1.19
N ALA A 104 14.83 -14.24 0.11
CA ALA A 104 15.79 -15.33 0.06
C ALA A 104 16.90 -15.17 1.12
N VAL A 105 17.47 -13.98 1.26
CA VAL A 105 18.50 -13.68 2.28
C VAL A 105 17.93 -13.88 3.68
N VAL A 106 16.73 -13.36 3.96
CA VAL A 106 16.13 -13.49 5.29
C VAL A 106 15.85 -14.96 5.61
N LEU A 107 15.27 -15.73 4.69
CA LEU A 107 15.07 -17.16 4.88
C LEU A 107 16.38 -17.93 5.06
N PHE A 108 17.42 -17.57 4.30
CA PHE A 108 18.73 -18.20 4.41
C PHE A 108 19.39 -17.93 5.77
N VAL A 109 19.31 -16.69 6.25
CA VAL A 109 19.86 -16.28 7.56
C VAL A 109 19.08 -16.91 8.72
N LEU A 110 17.75 -16.96 8.61
CA LEU A 110 16.90 -17.59 9.62
C LEU A 110 17.02 -19.12 9.63
N GLY A 111 17.35 -19.71 8.47
CA GLY A 111 17.39 -21.15 8.28
C GLY A 111 16.04 -21.82 8.54
N ALA A 112 16.10 -23.10 8.93
CA ALA A 112 14.95 -23.87 9.39
C ALA A 112 15.09 -24.17 10.89
N PRO A 113 14.62 -23.28 11.79
CA PRO A 113 14.67 -23.53 13.22
C PRO A 113 13.84 -24.78 13.58
N ALA A 114 14.30 -25.59 14.53
CA ALA A 114 13.62 -26.83 14.94
C ALA A 114 12.20 -26.58 15.52
N TRP A 115 11.93 -25.37 16.01
CA TRP A 115 10.62 -24.96 16.49
C TRP A 115 9.68 -24.49 15.36
N LEU A 116 10.17 -24.31 14.13
CA LEU A 116 9.38 -23.75 13.04
C LEU A 116 8.55 -24.85 12.34
N HIS A 117 7.23 -24.75 12.44
CA HIS A 117 6.33 -25.56 11.62
C HIS A 117 6.23 -24.97 10.21
N GLY A 118 7.00 -25.52 9.27
CA GLY A 118 7.05 -25.06 7.88
C GLY A 118 5.69 -24.90 7.21
N ARG A 119 4.73 -25.81 7.47
CA ARG A 119 3.36 -25.70 6.95
C ARG A 119 2.65 -24.43 7.42
N TRP A 120 2.66 -24.18 8.73
CA TRP A 120 2.01 -23.01 9.32
C TRP A 120 2.72 -21.71 8.96
N PHE A 121 4.05 -21.75 8.85
CA PHE A 121 4.84 -20.64 8.32
C PHE A 121 4.40 -20.23 6.91
N VAL A 122 4.31 -21.20 5.99
CA VAL A 122 3.87 -20.94 4.61
C VAL A 122 2.42 -20.48 4.56
N ILE A 123 1.52 -21.11 5.32
CA ILE A 123 0.10 -20.70 5.38
C ILE A 123 -0.02 -19.25 5.86
N GLY A 124 0.68 -18.89 6.94
CA GLY A 124 0.70 -17.52 7.47
C GLY A 124 1.23 -16.52 6.43
N ALA A 125 2.34 -16.86 5.75
CA ALA A 125 2.90 -16.03 4.69
C ALA A 125 1.90 -15.82 3.53
N VAL A 126 1.29 -16.89 3.02
CA VAL A 126 0.32 -16.82 1.91
C VAL A 126 -0.91 -16.01 2.30
N VAL A 127 -1.47 -16.25 3.49
CA VAL A 127 -2.63 -15.50 3.97
C VAL A 127 -2.32 -14.02 4.09
N ALA A 128 -1.14 -13.66 4.64
CA ALA A 128 -0.70 -12.28 4.71
C ALA A 128 -0.56 -11.64 3.32
N VAL A 129 0.07 -12.32 2.36
CA VAL A 129 0.21 -11.81 0.98
C VAL A 129 -1.15 -11.56 0.35
N VAL A 130 -2.05 -12.55 0.38
CA VAL A 130 -3.34 -12.49 -0.32
C VAL A 130 -4.24 -11.43 0.28
N SER A 131 -4.37 -11.40 1.62
CA SER A 131 -5.19 -10.40 2.31
C SER A 131 -4.66 -8.99 2.10
N TRP A 132 -3.33 -8.81 2.14
CA TRP A 132 -2.68 -7.53 1.86
C TRP A 132 -2.96 -7.07 0.42
N GLN A 133 -2.77 -7.94 -0.57
CA GLN A 133 -2.99 -7.60 -1.98
C GLN A 133 -4.45 -7.25 -2.25
N ALA A 134 -5.40 -7.99 -1.68
CA ALA A 134 -6.82 -7.69 -1.81
C ALA A 134 -7.16 -6.29 -1.24
N ALA A 135 -6.63 -5.95 -0.07
CA ALA A 135 -6.83 -4.64 0.56
C ALA A 135 -6.19 -3.50 -0.25
N GLU A 136 -5.01 -3.73 -0.80
CA GLU A 136 -4.29 -2.76 -1.63
C GLU A 136 -5.05 -2.47 -2.94
N ILE A 137 -5.52 -3.51 -3.63
CA ILE A 137 -6.35 -3.39 -4.84
C ILE A 137 -7.65 -2.66 -4.54
N TYR A 138 -8.31 -2.99 -3.42
CA TYR A 138 -9.53 -2.31 -2.99
C TYR A 138 -9.29 -0.82 -2.72
N GLY A 139 -8.22 -0.50 -1.99
CA GLY A 139 -7.84 0.87 -1.66
C GLY A 139 -7.52 1.70 -2.91
N PHE A 140 -6.77 1.15 -3.87
CA PHE A 140 -6.47 1.81 -5.13
C PHE A 140 -7.72 1.99 -6.01
N SER A 141 -8.60 1.00 -6.05
CA SER A 141 -9.85 1.08 -6.82
C SER A 141 -10.74 2.20 -6.29
N LYS A 142 -10.87 2.33 -4.96
CA LYS A 142 -11.64 3.40 -4.32
C LYS A 142 -11.00 4.77 -4.53
N ALA A 143 -9.67 4.87 -4.44
CA ALA A 143 -8.96 6.12 -4.69
C ALA A 143 -9.14 6.63 -6.13
N ARG A 144 -9.14 5.73 -7.13
CA ARG A 144 -9.44 6.10 -8.51
C ARG A 144 -10.85 6.69 -8.64
N LEU A 145 -11.85 6.09 -8.02
CA LEU A 145 -13.23 6.60 -8.05
C LEU A 145 -13.35 8.01 -7.44
N GLN A 146 -12.62 8.31 -6.37
CA GLN A 146 -12.63 9.66 -5.77
C GLN A 146 -12.11 10.73 -6.76
N ILE A 147 -11.03 10.44 -7.48
CA ILE A 147 -10.44 11.38 -8.47
C ILE A 147 -11.42 11.67 -9.62
N TYR A 148 -12.20 10.68 -10.06
CA TYR A 148 -13.21 10.89 -11.11
C TYR A 148 -14.41 11.70 -10.61
N ASN A 149 -14.87 11.46 -9.38
CA ASN A 149 -16.01 12.18 -8.80
C ASN A 149 -15.70 13.66 -8.55
N ASP A 150 -14.48 13.98 -8.09
CA ASP A 150 -14.06 15.36 -7.87
C ASP A 150 -14.03 16.18 -9.19
N ARG A 151 -13.72 15.54 -10.33
CA ARG A 151 -13.80 16.20 -11.65
C ARG A 151 -15.22 16.44 -12.14
N ALA A 152 -16.19 15.62 -11.75
CA ALA A 152 -17.60 15.80 -12.11
C ALA A 152 -18.24 16.93 -11.30
N ALA A 153 -17.90 17.05 -10.01
CA ALA A 153 -18.41 18.10 -9.14
C ALA A 153 -17.89 19.51 -9.52
N GLY A 154 -16.65 19.61 -10.04
CA GLY A 154 -16.07 20.89 -10.46
C GLY A 154 -16.54 21.44 -11.81
N LYS A 155 -17.33 20.69 -12.59
CA LYS A 155 -17.85 21.13 -13.90
C LYS A 155 -19.34 21.43 -13.93
N GLY A 156 -20.07 21.20 -12.83
CA GLY A 156 -21.51 21.45 -12.75
C GLY A 156 -21.90 22.75 -12.03
N GLY A 157 -20.93 23.57 -11.61
CA GLY A 157 -21.15 24.77 -10.81
C GLY A 157 -21.14 26.10 -11.58
N ASP A 158 -20.59 26.12 -12.80
CA ASP A 158 -20.32 27.37 -13.53
C ASP A 158 -21.35 27.69 -14.63
N ASP A 159 -22.36 26.83 -14.84
CA ASP A 159 -23.31 26.96 -15.97
C ASP A 159 -24.71 27.42 -15.53
N VAL A 160 -24.89 27.79 -14.25
CA VAL A 160 -26.16 28.30 -13.72
C VAL A 160 -25.91 29.62 -13.01
N HIS A 161 -25.55 30.67 -13.75
CA HIS A 161 -26.00 32.04 -13.49
C HIS A 161 -25.48 32.99 -14.58
N SER A 162 -26.45 33.67 -15.20
CA SER A 162 -26.38 34.87 -16.06
C SER A 162 -26.19 34.67 -17.56
#